data_AF-A0A7Y6CU40-F1
#
_entry.id   AF-A0A7Y6CU40-F1
#
_cell.length_a   1.000
_cell.length_b   1.000
_cell.length_c   1.000
_cell.angle_alpha   90.00
_cell.angle_beta   90.00
_cell.angle_gamma   90.00
#
_symmetry.space_group_name_H-M   'P 1'
#
loop_
_entity.id
_entity.type
_entity.pdbx_description
1 polymer ?
#
loop_
_entity_poly.entity_id
_entity_poly.type
_entity_poly.pdbx_seq_one_letter_code
_entity_poly.pdbx_strand_id
1 'polypeptide(L)'
;YWQQFGDTPDYVVMFLPDEGFFRAAWEQDAALVETGVRSRVHVASPTTLIVLLQSIAYGWQQESVAEDAREIQALGRELYERVTIVGTHLNKIGNSLKGAVGAFNDTVGSLERRFLPTARKLEEHVVSDKELPTLAPVVEQPQALQAPELGEQLRAIDAA
;
A
#
# COMPACT_ATOMS: atom_id res chain seq x y z
N TYR A 1 -30.96 -35.92 16.67
CA TYR A 1 -31.09 -34.48 16.43
C TYR A 1 -29.89 -33.95 15.63
N TRP A 2 -28.65 -34.00 16.16
CA TRP A 2 -27.44 -33.54 15.45
C TRP A 2 -27.16 -34.20 14.09
N GLN A 3 -27.38 -35.51 13.96
CA GLN A 3 -27.13 -36.24 12.71
C GLN A 3 -28.06 -35.87 11.53
N GLN A 4 -28.97 -34.91 11.70
CA GLN A 4 -29.99 -34.55 10.70
C GLN A 4 -29.65 -33.28 9.91
N PHE A 5 -28.57 -32.55 10.27
CA PHE A 5 -28.17 -31.30 9.61
C PHE A 5 -26.70 -31.35 9.17
N GLY A 6 -26.39 -30.86 7.97
CA GLY A 6 -25.06 -30.96 7.34
C GLY A 6 -23.98 -30.09 7.98
N ASP A 7 -24.37 -28.95 8.55
CA ASP A 7 -23.53 -28.10 9.41
C ASP A 7 -24.11 -28.13 10.82
N THR A 8 -23.54 -28.98 11.68
CA THR A 8 -23.92 -29.02 13.09
C THR A 8 -23.03 -28.12 13.94
N PRO A 9 -23.60 -27.30 14.83
CA PRO A 9 -22.85 -26.57 15.86
C PRO A 9 -21.91 -27.47 16.66
N ASP A 10 -20.71 -26.97 16.94
CA ASP A 10 -19.72 -27.69 17.77
C ASP A 10 -20.18 -27.84 19.22
N TYR A 11 -21.05 -26.96 19.70
CA TYR A 11 -21.67 -27.02 21.02
C TYR A 11 -22.99 -26.26 21.08
N VAL A 12 -23.77 -26.52 22.14
CA VAL A 12 -25.03 -25.84 22.45
C VAL A 12 -24.91 -25.11 23.77
N VAL A 13 -25.53 -23.94 23.83
CA VAL A 13 -25.73 -23.24 25.10
C VAL A 13 -27.15 -23.50 25.60
N MET A 14 -27.27 -24.20 26.72
CA MET A 14 -28.54 -24.39 27.43
C MET A 14 -28.73 -23.24 28.42
N PHE A 15 -29.69 -22.38 28.12
CA PHE A 15 -29.99 -21.24 28.96
C PHE A 15 -30.84 -21.63 30.18
N LEU A 16 -30.43 -21.19 31.36
CA LEU A 16 -31.23 -21.25 32.59
C LEU A 16 -31.53 -19.82 33.08
N PRO A 17 -32.81 -19.46 33.30
CA PRO A 17 -33.21 -18.09 33.60
C PRO A 17 -32.81 -17.61 35.01
N ASP A 18 -32.57 -18.55 35.93
CA ASP A 18 -32.11 -18.27 37.29
C ASP A 18 -30.90 -19.16 37.60
N GLU A 19 -29.83 -18.54 38.09
CA GLU A 19 -28.60 -19.20 38.49
C GLU A 19 -28.81 -20.16 39.67
N GLY A 20 -29.83 -19.90 40.51
CA GLY A 20 -30.26 -20.76 41.60
C GLY A 20 -30.73 -22.13 41.14
N PHE A 21 -31.33 -22.24 39.95
CA PHE A 21 -31.72 -23.55 39.40
C PHE A 21 -30.51 -24.42 39.08
N PHE A 22 -29.45 -23.81 38.54
CA PHE A 22 -28.21 -24.52 38.24
C PHE A 22 -27.52 -24.99 39.52
N ARG A 23 -27.46 -24.12 40.54
CA ARG A 23 -26.91 -24.47 41.86
C ARG A 23 -27.70 -25.61 42.51
N ALA A 24 -29.03 -25.55 42.52
CA ALA A 24 -29.88 -26.59 43.10
C ALA A 24 -29.70 -27.94 42.37
N ALA A 25 -29.60 -27.92 41.03
CA ALA A 25 -29.31 -29.11 40.25
C ALA A 25 -27.91 -29.68 40.54
N TRP A 26 -26.89 -28.81 40.69
CA TRP A 26 -25.54 -29.23 41.03
C TRP A 26 -25.44 -29.86 42.43
N GLU A 27 -26.10 -29.26 43.43
CA GLU A 27 -26.14 -29.79 44.80
C GLU A 27 -26.75 -31.19 44.85
N GLN A 28 -27.68 -31.50 43.92
CA GLN A 28 -28.32 -32.80 43.82
C GLN A 28 -27.50 -33.83 43.03
N ASP A 29 -26.85 -33.40 41.94
CA ASP A 29 -25.97 -34.23 41.12
C ASP A 29 -24.85 -33.39 40.48
N ALA A 30 -23.64 -33.50 41.04
CA ALA A 30 -22.47 -32.79 40.53
C ALA A 30 -21.96 -33.36 39.18
N ALA A 31 -22.30 -34.60 38.83
CA ALA A 31 -21.87 -35.20 37.56
C ALA A 31 -22.64 -34.63 36.34
N LEU A 32 -23.71 -33.87 36.59
CA LEU A 32 -24.56 -33.28 35.58
C LEU A 32 -23.79 -32.32 34.65
N VAL A 33 -22.84 -31.57 35.21
CA VAL A 33 -22.06 -30.59 34.43
C VAL A 33 -20.98 -31.27 33.59
N GLU A 34 -20.29 -32.26 34.15
CA GLU A 34 -19.32 -33.03 33.39
C GLU A 34 -20.00 -33.79 32.24
N THR A 35 -21.21 -34.30 32.49
CA THR A 35 -22.05 -34.93 31.47
C THR A 35 -22.50 -33.94 30.40
N GLY A 36 -22.89 -32.73 30.79
CA GLY A 36 -23.21 -31.63 29.86
C GLY A 36 -22.02 -31.29 28.96
N VAL A 37 -20.84 -31.04 29.54
CA VAL A 37 -19.61 -30.72 28.79
C VAL A 37 -19.23 -31.83 27.82
N ARG A 38 -19.26 -33.09 28.27
CA ARG A 38 -18.99 -34.26 27.39
C ARG A 38 -20.01 -34.39 26.26
N SER A 39 -21.24 -33.92 26.47
CA SER A 39 -22.30 -33.89 25.47
C SER A 39 -22.31 -32.61 24.63
N ARG A 40 -21.29 -31.74 24.78
CA ARG A 40 -21.20 -30.42 24.12
C ARG A 40 -22.38 -29.50 24.44
N VAL A 41 -22.91 -29.59 25.66
CA VAL A 41 -23.97 -28.73 26.19
C VAL A 41 -23.40 -27.90 27.33
N HIS A 42 -23.25 -26.60 27.10
CA HIS A 42 -22.81 -25.64 28.09
C HIS A 42 -24.02 -24.97 28.74
N VAL A 43 -24.13 -25.11 30.05
CA VAL A 43 -25.16 -24.40 30.80
C VAL A 43 -24.75 -22.95 30.98
N ALA A 44 -25.66 -22.02 30.68
CA ALA A 44 -25.42 -20.59 30.88
C ALA A 44 -26.59 -19.94 31.63
N SER A 45 -26.26 -19.19 32.69
CA SER A 45 -27.18 -18.21 33.28
C SER A 45 -27.20 -16.93 32.42
N PRO A 46 -28.08 -15.94 32.70
CA PRO A 46 -28.03 -14.65 32.01
C PRO A 46 -26.63 -14.02 32.03
N THR A 47 -25.94 -14.11 33.16
CA THR A 47 -24.59 -13.56 33.34
C THR A 47 -23.58 -14.31 32.47
N THR A 48 -23.57 -15.66 32.53
CA THR A 48 -22.62 -16.47 31.77
C THR A 48 -22.87 -16.35 30.26
N LEU A 49 -24.13 -16.25 29.83
CA LEU A 49 -24.48 -16.06 28.43
C LEU A 49 -23.95 -14.73 27.90
N ILE A 50 -24.10 -13.63 28.66
CA ILE A 50 -23.55 -12.32 28.29
C ILE A 50 -22.04 -12.41 28.10
N VAL A 51 -21.33 -13.05 29.04
CA VAL A 51 -19.86 -13.20 28.96
C VAL A 51 -19.46 -14.03 27.73
N LEU A 52 -20.14 -15.16 27.47
CA LEU A 52 -19.87 -15.99 26.30
C LEU A 52 -20.08 -15.21 24.98
N LEU A 53 -21.19 -14.47 24.88
CA LEU A 53 -21.49 -13.65 23.71
C LEU A 53 -20.47 -12.52 23.53
N GLN A 54 -20.03 -11.88 24.62
CA GLN A 54 -18.95 -10.90 24.57
C GLN A 54 -17.64 -11.52 24.08
N SER A 55 -17.26 -12.70 24.58
CA SER A 55 -16.06 -13.42 24.12
C SER A 55 -16.13 -13.76 22.63
N ILE A 56 -17.29 -14.18 22.12
CA ILE A 56 -17.49 -14.43 20.68
C ILE A 56 -17.37 -13.13 19.88
N ALA A 57 -18.02 -12.06 20.32
CA ALA A 57 -17.94 -10.75 19.66
C ALA A 57 -16.50 -10.22 19.59
N TYR A 58 -15.74 -10.36 20.68
CA TYR A 58 -14.31 -10.02 20.70
C TYR A 58 -13.50 -10.91 19.75
N GLY A 59 -13.81 -12.21 19.67
CA GLY A 59 -13.16 -13.13 18.72
C GLY A 59 -13.35 -12.70 17.27
N TRP A 60 -14.57 -12.32 16.88
CA TRP A 60 -14.84 -11.80 15.53
C TRP A 60 -14.16 -10.47 15.24
N GLN A 61 -14.12 -9.56 16.21
CA GLN A 61 -13.40 -8.30 16.07
C GLN A 61 -11.90 -8.55 15.86
N GLN A 62 -11.32 -9.48 16.60
CA GLN A 62 -9.90 -9.82 16.48
C GLN A 62 -9.57 -10.42 15.11
N GLU A 63 -10.42 -11.31 14.59
CA GLU A 63 -10.25 -11.89 13.24
C GLU A 63 -10.35 -10.81 12.15
N SER A 64 -11.35 -9.92 12.24
CA SER A 64 -11.52 -8.81 11.30
C SER A 64 -10.29 -7.88 11.28
N VAL A 65 -9.76 -7.52 12.45
CA VAL A 65 -8.54 -6.72 12.54
C VAL A 65 -7.33 -7.46 11.93
N ALA A 66 -7.24 -8.78 12.10
CA ALA A 66 -6.17 -9.59 11.51
C ALA A 66 -6.32 -9.74 9.99
N GLU A 67 -7.53 -9.77 9.47
CA GLU A 67 -7.82 -9.75 8.03
C GLU A 67 -7.44 -8.40 7.41
N ASP A 68 -7.89 -7.29 7.98
CA ASP A 68 -7.56 -5.94 7.52
C ASP A 68 -6.04 -5.70 7.50
N ALA A 69 -5.32 -6.17 8.54
CA ALA A 69 -3.86 -6.05 8.60
C ALA A 69 -3.15 -6.82 7.48
N ARG A 70 -3.66 -8.00 7.11
CA ARG A 70 -3.14 -8.79 5.98
C ARG A 70 -3.38 -8.07 4.66
N GLU A 71 -4.55 -7.48 4.47
CA GLU A 71 -4.87 -6.72 3.26
C GLU A 71 -4.01 -5.45 3.13
N ILE A 72 -3.86 -4.68 4.21
CA ILE A 72 -2.98 -3.51 4.25
C ILE A 72 -1.53 -3.90 3.92
N GLN A 73 -1.04 -5.02 4.43
CA GLN A 73 0.30 -5.51 4.10
C GLN A 73 0.44 -5.84 2.61
N ALA A 74 -0.56 -6.50 2.02
CA ALA A 74 -0.57 -6.85 0.60
C ALA A 74 -0.60 -5.59 -0.28
N LEU A 75 -1.49 -4.64 0.01
CA LEU A 75 -1.56 -3.35 -0.67
C LEU A 75 -0.27 -2.55 -0.52
N GLY A 76 0.36 -2.57 0.66
CA GLY A 76 1.65 -1.93 0.90
C GLY A 76 2.76 -2.51 0.02
N ARG A 77 2.81 -3.84 -0.15
CA ARG A 77 3.76 -4.50 -1.06
C ARG A 77 3.50 -4.13 -2.51
N GLU A 78 2.24 -4.16 -2.95
CA GLU A 78 1.89 -3.82 -4.33
C GLU A 78 2.22 -2.35 -4.65
N LEU A 79 1.89 -1.43 -3.74
CA LEU A 79 2.23 -0.02 -3.89
C LEU A 79 3.73 0.17 -4.03
N TYR A 80 4.51 -0.52 -3.20
CA TYR A 80 5.96 -0.47 -3.24
C TYR A 80 6.51 -0.89 -4.61
N GLU A 81 6.07 -2.04 -5.14
CA GLU A 81 6.47 -2.52 -6.46
C GLU A 81 6.13 -1.52 -7.57
N ARG A 82 4.92 -0.94 -7.52
CA ARG A 82 4.48 0.08 -8.49
C ARG A 82 5.34 1.35 -8.42
N VAL A 83 5.69 1.82 -7.22
CA VAL A 83 6.54 3.00 -7.02
C VAL A 83 7.94 2.77 -7.60
N THR A 84 8.52 1.59 -7.42
CA THR A 84 9.82 1.23 -8.02
C THR A 84 9.80 1.29 -9.55
N ILE A 85 8.73 0.78 -10.18
CA ILE A 85 8.56 0.83 -11.65
C ILE A 85 8.46 2.29 -12.12
N VAL A 86 7.65 3.10 -11.44
CA VAL A 86 7.52 4.53 -11.75
C VAL A 86 8.86 5.25 -11.61
N GLY A 87 9.62 4.99 -10.54
CA GLY A 87 10.97 5.54 -10.35
C GLY A 87 11.92 5.20 -11.51
N THR A 88 11.85 3.96 -12.02
CA THR A 88 12.63 3.53 -13.19
C THR A 88 12.27 4.32 -14.45
N HIS A 89 10.97 4.53 -14.70
CA HIS A 89 10.51 5.34 -15.83
C HIS A 89 10.93 6.80 -15.70
N LEU A 90 10.80 7.39 -14.52
CA LEU A 90 11.25 8.75 -14.25
C LEU A 90 12.75 8.92 -14.48
N ASN A 91 13.57 7.95 -14.06
CA ASN A 91 15.01 7.97 -14.31
C ASN A 91 15.33 7.94 -15.82
N LYS A 92 14.63 7.11 -16.59
CA LYS A 92 14.78 7.05 -18.06
C LYS A 92 14.40 8.38 -18.73
N ILE A 93 13.33 9.02 -18.25
CA ILE A 93 12.88 10.34 -18.72
C ILE A 93 13.95 11.39 -18.42
N GLY A 94 14.47 11.41 -17.18
CA GLY A 94 15.53 12.34 -16.77
C GLY A 94 16.79 12.24 -17.65
N ASN A 95 17.23 11.02 -17.97
CA ASN A 95 18.36 10.79 -18.87
C ASN A 95 18.08 11.27 -20.31
N SER A 96 16.87 11.05 -20.82
CA SER A 96 16.47 11.49 -22.15
C SER A 96 16.44 13.02 -22.24
N LEU A 97 15.90 13.67 -21.20
CA LEU A 97 15.87 15.13 -21.11
C LEU A 97 17.29 15.72 -21.02
N LYS A 98 18.19 15.11 -20.24
CA LYS A 98 19.60 15.50 -20.18
C LYS A 98 20.27 15.47 -21.56
N GLY A 99 19.99 14.43 -22.35
CA GLY A 99 20.47 14.33 -23.73
C GLY A 99 19.91 15.43 -24.63
N ALA A 100 18.60 15.69 -24.55
CA ALA A 100 17.94 16.75 -25.31
C ALA A 100 18.50 18.16 -24.99
N VAL A 101 18.71 18.45 -23.70
CA VAL A 101 19.33 19.70 -23.25
C VAL A 101 20.77 19.82 -23.76
N GLY A 102 21.53 18.71 -23.78
CA GLY A 102 22.87 18.69 -24.38
C GLY A 102 22.86 19.06 -25.87
N ALA A 103 22.01 18.42 -26.67
CA ALA A 103 21.88 18.69 -28.09
C ALA A 103 21.40 20.14 -28.38
N PHE A 104 20.50 20.67 -27.56
CA PHE A 104 20.08 22.07 -27.63
C PHE A 104 21.27 23.01 -27.40
N ASN A 105 22.05 22.78 -26.33
CA ASN A 105 23.22 23.59 -25.99
C ASN A 105 24.29 23.55 -27.08
N ASP A 106 24.54 22.38 -27.68
CA ASP A 106 25.48 22.24 -28.80
C ASP A 106 25.01 23.02 -30.03
N THR A 107 23.70 22.99 -30.31
CA THR A 107 23.08 23.72 -31.42
C THR A 107 23.22 25.22 -31.25
N VAL A 108 22.89 25.75 -30.06
CA VAL A 108 23.06 27.18 -29.72
C VAL A 108 24.54 27.56 -29.83
N GLY A 109 25.45 26.75 -29.28
CA GLY A 109 26.89 27.01 -29.37
C GLY A 109 27.42 27.02 -30.81
N SER A 110 26.90 26.15 -31.69
CA SER A 110 27.24 26.15 -33.12
C SER A 110 26.67 27.37 -33.85
N LEU A 111 25.42 27.73 -33.56
CA LEU A 111 24.76 28.92 -34.09
C LEU A 111 25.59 30.18 -33.76
N GLU A 112 25.98 30.36 -32.50
CA GLU A 112 26.76 31.50 -32.04
C GLU A 112 28.16 31.57 -32.64
N ARG A 113 28.87 30.43 -32.70
CA ARG A 113 30.28 30.40 -33.13
C ARG A 113 30.47 30.37 -34.63
N ARG A 114 29.54 29.77 -35.38
CA ARG A 114 29.73 29.46 -36.81
C ARG A 114 28.74 30.21 -37.70
N PHE A 115 27.47 30.26 -37.30
CA PHE A 115 26.42 30.83 -38.13
C PHE A 115 26.31 32.36 -37.98
N LEU A 116 26.15 32.88 -36.76
CA LEU A 116 25.96 34.33 -36.52
C LEU A 116 27.11 35.19 -37.07
N PRO A 117 28.41 34.81 -36.96
CA PRO A 117 29.48 35.59 -37.57
C PRO A 117 29.38 35.65 -39.09
N THR A 118 28.93 34.56 -39.71
CA THR A 118 28.72 34.50 -41.17
C THR A 118 27.51 35.31 -41.60
N ALA A 119 26.42 35.27 -40.81
CA ALA A 119 25.24 36.10 -41.03
C ALA A 119 25.57 37.61 -40.95
N ARG A 120 26.38 38.02 -39.96
CA ARG A 120 26.87 39.42 -39.83
C ARG A 120 27.71 39.87 -41.03
N LYS A 121 28.65 39.03 -41.49
CA LYS A 121 29.44 39.31 -42.71
C LYS A 121 28.57 39.42 -43.96
N LEU A 122 27.47 38.67 -44.03
CA LEU A 122 26.54 38.76 -45.15
C LEU A 122 25.73 40.06 -45.12
N GLU A 123 25.31 40.50 -43.93
CA GLU A 123 24.60 41.77 -43.72
C GLU A 123 25.44 42.99 -44.15
N GLU A 124 26.77 42.94 -43.98
CA GLU A 124 27.70 43.96 -44.53
C GLU A 124 27.62 44.08 -46.07
N HIS A 125 27.11 43.06 -46.77
CA HIS A 125 27.05 42.99 -48.23
C HIS A 125 25.63 42.94 -48.80
N VAL A 126 24.59 42.86 -47.96
CA VAL A 126 23.19 42.73 -48.37
C VAL A 126 22.35 43.72 -47.58
N VAL A 127 21.64 44.64 -48.26
CA VAL A 127 20.67 45.55 -47.62
C VAL A 127 19.48 44.71 -47.13
N SER A 128 19.43 44.41 -45.83
CA SER A 128 18.34 43.66 -45.20
C SER A 128 17.87 44.38 -43.93
N ASP A 129 16.59 44.77 -43.89
CA ASP A 129 15.97 45.52 -42.78
C ASP A 129 15.49 44.64 -41.60
N LYS A 130 15.98 43.41 -41.44
CA LYS A 130 15.50 42.47 -40.41
C LYS A 130 16.61 42.04 -39.46
N GLU A 131 16.51 42.49 -38.21
CA GLU A 131 17.38 42.08 -37.11
C GLU A 131 17.22 40.59 -36.75
N LEU A 132 18.33 39.94 -36.41
CA LEU A 132 18.35 38.55 -35.97
C LEU A 132 17.83 38.43 -34.53
N PRO A 133 16.98 37.42 -34.22
CA PRO A 133 16.47 37.23 -32.86
C PRO A 133 17.59 36.80 -31.90
N THR A 134 17.67 37.47 -30.75
CA THR A 134 18.52 37.07 -29.62
C THR A 134 17.89 35.90 -28.89
N LEU A 135 18.57 34.75 -28.87
CA LEU A 135 18.13 33.58 -28.09
C LEU A 135 18.61 33.73 -26.64
N ALA A 136 17.71 33.55 -25.68
CA ALA A 136 18.08 33.47 -24.27
C ALA A 136 18.68 32.08 -23.97
N PRO A 137 19.77 31.98 -23.20
CA PRO A 137 20.33 30.69 -22.82
C PRO A 137 19.38 29.95 -21.88
N VAL A 138 19.03 28.71 -22.23
CA VAL A 138 18.30 27.80 -21.33
C VAL A 138 19.32 27.11 -20.44
N VAL A 139 19.48 27.60 -19.21
CA VAL A 139 20.35 27.01 -18.18
C VAL A 139 19.50 26.37 -17.08
N GLU A 140 18.56 25.50 -17.46
CA GLU A 140 17.86 24.67 -16.48
C GLU A 140 18.35 23.23 -16.59
N GLN A 141 19.03 22.77 -15.54
CA GLN A 141 19.33 21.36 -15.39
C GLN A 141 18.07 20.66 -14.89
N PRO A 142 17.73 19.46 -15.41
CA PRO A 142 16.70 18.63 -14.83
C PRO A 142 16.98 18.44 -13.34
N GLN A 143 16.00 18.77 -12.49
CA GLN A 143 16.15 18.62 -11.04
C GLN A 143 16.36 17.13 -10.75
N ALA A 144 17.45 16.81 -10.03
CA ALA A 144 17.72 15.44 -9.64
C ALA A 144 16.59 14.93 -8.75
N LEU A 145 16.08 13.73 -9.01
CA LEU A 145 15.08 13.09 -8.16
C LEU A 145 15.73 12.76 -6.80
N GLN A 146 15.49 13.63 -5.81
CA GLN A 146 16.00 13.48 -4.44
C GLN A 146 14.95 12.81 -3.53
N ALA A 147 14.37 11.71 -3.99
CA ALA A 147 13.53 10.85 -3.16
C ALA A 147 14.41 9.75 -2.55
N PRO A 148 14.85 9.86 -1.29
CA PRO A 148 15.72 8.87 -0.65
C PRO A 148 15.12 7.46 -0.68
N GLU A 149 13.79 7.36 -0.57
CA GLU A 149 13.01 6.12 -0.72
C GLU A 149 13.17 5.46 -2.10
N LEU A 150 13.45 6.22 -3.17
CA LEU A 150 13.73 5.69 -4.50
C LEU A 150 15.23 5.43 -4.74
N GLY A 151 16.10 6.13 -4.02
CA GLY A 151 17.57 6.10 -4.21
C GLY A 151 18.31 5.01 -3.44
N GLU A 152 17.88 4.63 -2.24
CA GLU A 152 18.48 3.52 -1.49
C GLU A 152 18.21 2.14 -2.13
N GLN A 153 17.11 2.02 -2.88
CA GLN A 153 16.56 0.74 -3.31
C GLN A 153 17.11 0.25 -4.66
N LEU A 154 17.50 1.17 -5.55
CA LEU A 154 18.24 0.82 -6.78
C LEU A 154 19.60 0.18 -6.47
N ARG A 155 20.27 0.59 -5.38
CA ARG A 155 21.55 0.00 -4.96
C ARG A 155 21.44 -1.42 -4.40
N ALA A 156 20.28 -1.80 -3.86
CA ALA A 156 20.05 -3.15 -3.34
C ALA A 156 19.80 -4.19 -4.44
N ILE A 157 19.25 -3.77 -5.58
CA ILE A 157 19.03 -4.62 -6.75
C ILE A 157 20.33 -4.87 -7.53
N ASP A 158 21.23 -3.89 -7.60
CA ASP A 158 22.55 -4.05 -8.24
C ASP A 158 23.54 -4.90 -7.40
N ALA A 159 23.20 -5.27 -6.16
CA ALA A 159 24.06 -6.00 -5.22
C ALA A 159 23.66 -7.48 -5.02
N ALA A 160 22.65 -7.98 -5.75
CA ALA A 160 22.19 -9.38 -5.73
C ALA A 160 22.43 -10.06 -7.09
#